data_AF-U1Q9I6-F1
#
_entry.id   AF-U1Q9I6-F1
#
_cell.length_a   1.000
_cell.length_b   1.000
_cell.length_c   1.000
_cell.angle_alpha   90.00
_cell.angle_beta   90.00
_cell.angle_gamma   90.00
#
_symmetry.space_group_name_H-M   'P 1'
#
loop_
_entity.id
_entity.type
_entity.pdbx_description
1 polymer ?
#
loop_
_entity_poly.entity_id
_entity_poly.type
_entity_poly.pdbx_seq_one_letter_code
_entity_poly.pdbx_strand_id
1 'polypeptide(L)'
;MIGTSRIRGVLASASLLATACLAGCGAFHQKDFPTDGPSVTATSNPAKVKSSDFGHSWNLKVDHGTVTCKDNSDGDPILYFTAPNGIEYALNHVKGNGSRRDIDDISNGSVGPLRSFAFTVCDVK
;
A
#
# COMPACT_ATOMS: atom_id res chain seq x y z
N MET A 1 -5.25 32.63 66.47
CA MET A 1 -5.43 32.02 65.13
C MET A 1 -6.46 32.84 64.38
N ILE A 2 -6.34 32.93 63.04
CA ILE A 2 -7.08 33.80 62.10
C ILE A 2 -6.44 35.21 62.06
N GLY A 3 -5.82 35.70 60.99
CA GLY A 3 -5.76 35.29 59.59
C GLY A 3 -5.78 36.56 58.74
N THR A 4 -4.63 37.15 58.46
CA THR A 4 -4.49 38.27 57.53
C THR A 4 -3.44 37.94 56.48
N SER A 5 -3.85 37.81 55.22
CA SER A 5 -3.01 38.24 54.11
C SER A 5 -3.86 38.49 52.88
N ARG A 6 -3.73 39.71 52.36
CA ARG A 6 -4.36 40.19 51.13
C ARG A 6 -3.71 39.48 49.95
N ILE A 7 -4.47 38.72 49.18
CA ILE A 7 -3.98 38.16 47.92
C ILE A 7 -4.29 39.16 46.81
N ARG A 8 -3.24 39.89 46.41
CA ARG A 8 -3.18 40.68 45.18
C ARG A 8 -3.21 39.73 43.99
N GLY A 9 -3.95 40.12 42.95
CA GLY A 9 -4.10 39.34 41.72
C GLY A 9 -2.78 39.10 40.98
N VAL A 10 -2.74 37.98 40.26
CA VAL A 10 -1.83 37.75 39.14
C VAL A 10 -2.66 37.15 38.01
N LEU A 11 -2.62 37.83 36.88
CA LEU A 11 -3.22 37.44 35.61
C LEU A 11 -2.62 36.14 35.06
N ALA A 12 -3.48 35.38 34.39
CA ALA A 12 -3.27 34.61 33.17
C ALA A 12 -1.95 33.85 33.01
N SER A 13 -2.03 32.51 32.97
CA SER A 13 -1.23 31.64 32.09
C SER A 13 -1.62 30.18 32.30
N ALA A 14 -2.17 29.52 31.28
CA ALA A 14 -1.91 28.11 30.90
C ALA A 14 -2.96 27.58 29.92
N SER A 15 -3.26 28.34 28.86
CA SER A 15 -3.82 27.77 27.63
C SER A 15 -2.66 27.20 26.80
N LEU A 16 -2.06 26.10 27.25
CA LEU A 16 -0.93 25.45 26.57
C LEU A 16 -1.08 23.93 26.60
N LEU A 17 -2.14 23.40 25.98
CA LEU A 17 -2.34 21.95 25.83
C LEU A 17 -3.10 21.56 24.55
N ALA A 18 -3.13 22.41 23.51
CA ALA A 18 -4.00 22.19 22.36
C ALA A 18 -3.32 22.17 20.97
N THR A 19 -1.99 22.11 20.84
CA THR A 19 -1.34 22.35 19.52
C THR A 19 -0.46 21.22 18.98
N ALA A 20 -0.47 20.03 19.58
CA ALA A 20 0.47 18.96 19.19
C ALA A 20 -0.05 17.96 18.12
N CYS A 21 -1.21 18.18 17.49
CA CYS A 21 -1.84 17.15 16.63
C CYS A 21 -1.98 17.50 15.14
N LEU A 22 -1.44 18.62 14.65
CA LEU A 22 -1.60 19.03 13.24
C LEU A 22 -0.34 18.86 12.37
N ALA A 23 0.78 18.39 12.92
CA ALA A 23 2.06 18.28 12.20
C ALA A 23 2.22 16.99 11.38
N GLY A 24 1.20 16.13 11.30
CA GLY A 24 1.28 14.84 10.61
C GLY A 24 1.49 14.95 9.09
N CYS A 25 1.06 16.04 8.45
CA CYS A 25 1.12 16.20 7.00
C CYS A 25 2.41 16.83 6.45
N GLY A 26 3.43 17.09 7.31
CA GLY A 26 4.66 17.77 6.88
C GLY A 26 5.96 17.05 7.22
N ALA A 27 5.92 15.93 7.93
CA ALA A 27 7.12 15.22 8.39
C ALA A 27 7.81 14.39 7.30
N PHE A 28 7.13 14.12 6.18
CA PHE A 28 7.66 13.36 5.07
C PHE A 28 7.83 14.28 3.86
N HIS A 29 9.08 14.58 3.48
CA HIS A 29 9.31 15.35 2.27
C HIS A 29 9.20 14.40 1.07
N GLN A 30 8.51 14.84 0.02
CA GLN A 30 8.33 14.04 -1.21
C GLN A 30 9.66 13.53 -1.79
N LYS A 31 10.74 14.33 -1.67
CA LYS A 31 12.11 13.98 -2.09
C LYS A 31 12.73 12.79 -1.35
N ASP A 32 12.20 12.44 -0.18
CA ASP A 32 12.70 11.34 0.64
C ASP A 32 12.07 10.00 0.24
N PHE A 33 11.06 10.02 -0.65
CA PHE A 33 10.46 8.82 -1.21
C PHE A 33 11.19 8.39 -2.48
N PRO A 34 11.36 7.07 -2.69
CA PRO A 34 11.88 6.55 -3.95
C PRO A 34 11.07 7.05 -5.15
N THR A 35 11.78 7.46 -6.20
CA THR A 35 11.17 7.96 -7.45
C THR A 35 11.15 6.92 -8.56
N ASP A 36 11.67 5.72 -8.31
CA ASP A 36 11.68 4.59 -9.22
C ASP A 36 10.46 3.68 -9.03
N GLY A 37 9.99 3.08 -10.13
CA GLY A 37 8.90 2.10 -10.14
C GLY A 37 7.69 2.50 -10.99
N PRO A 38 6.70 1.61 -11.08
CA PRO A 38 6.68 0.60 -12.15
C PRO A 38 7.00 1.23 -13.52
N SER A 39 8.05 0.74 -14.18
CA SER A 39 8.43 1.18 -15.53
C SER A 39 7.86 0.29 -16.64
N VAL A 40 7.07 -0.72 -16.26
CA VAL A 40 6.54 -1.74 -17.15
C VAL A 40 5.07 -1.49 -17.49
N THR A 41 4.70 -1.76 -18.74
CA THR A 41 3.32 -1.81 -19.21
C THR A 41 3.00 -3.24 -19.60
N ALA A 42 1.80 -3.72 -19.29
CA ALA A 42 1.38 -5.05 -19.68
C ALA A 42 1.28 -5.17 -21.21
N THR A 43 1.90 -6.22 -21.76
CA THR A 43 1.84 -6.55 -23.20
C THR A 43 1.27 -7.94 -23.46
N SER A 44 0.95 -8.69 -22.41
CA SER A 44 0.34 -10.01 -22.49
C SER A 44 -0.50 -10.30 -21.26
N ASN A 45 -1.46 -11.22 -21.40
CA ASN A 45 -2.15 -11.83 -20.27
C ASN A 45 -2.07 -13.36 -20.41
N PRO A 46 -1.33 -14.07 -19.53
CA PRO A 46 -0.61 -13.57 -18.35
C PRO A 46 0.62 -12.70 -18.66
N ALA A 47 0.99 -11.81 -17.74
CA ALA A 47 2.17 -10.94 -17.82
C ALA A 47 3.30 -11.42 -16.90
N LYS A 48 4.51 -11.58 -17.45
CA LYS A 48 5.71 -11.85 -16.63
C LYS A 48 6.25 -10.55 -16.05
N VAL A 49 6.58 -10.56 -14.77
CA VAL A 49 7.13 -9.41 -14.05
C VAL A 49 8.29 -9.82 -13.15
N LYS A 50 9.19 -8.89 -12.90
CA LYS A 50 10.32 -9.05 -11.98
C LYS A 50 10.53 -7.79 -11.15
N SER A 51 11.27 -7.91 -10.06
CA SER A 51 11.57 -6.83 -9.11
C SER A 51 12.17 -5.59 -9.79
N SER A 52 13.03 -5.78 -10.80
CA SER A 52 13.62 -4.67 -11.54
C SER A 52 12.60 -3.81 -12.29
N ASP A 53 11.42 -4.35 -12.63
CA ASP A 53 10.38 -3.61 -13.35
C ASP A 53 9.62 -2.64 -12.42
N PHE A 54 9.69 -2.88 -11.11
CA PHE A 54 8.98 -2.14 -10.06
C PHE A 54 9.92 -1.36 -9.13
N GLY A 55 11.22 -1.61 -9.16
CA GLY A 55 12.19 -0.92 -8.30
C GLY A 55 11.82 -1.06 -6.83
N HIS A 56 11.89 0.05 -6.08
CA HIS A 56 11.48 0.09 -4.67
C HIS A 56 9.99 -0.18 -4.42
N SER A 57 9.15 -0.18 -5.46
CA SER A 57 7.74 -0.59 -5.34
C SER A 57 7.56 -2.12 -5.28
N TRP A 58 8.63 -2.91 -5.49
CA TRP A 58 8.58 -4.36 -5.36
C TRP A 58 8.72 -4.80 -3.90
N ASN A 59 7.58 -5.14 -3.29
CA ASN A 59 7.52 -5.57 -1.89
C ASN A 59 7.32 -7.08 -1.71
N LEU A 60 7.47 -7.89 -2.76
CA LEU A 60 7.37 -9.34 -2.64
C LEU A 60 8.70 -9.97 -2.22
N LYS A 61 8.63 -11.03 -1.40
CA LYS A 61 9.80 -11.83 -0.95
C LYS A 61 10.45 -12.64 -2.07
N VAL A 62 9.74 -12.85 -3.19
CA VAL A 62 10.26 -13.46 -4.43
C VAL A 62 10.71 -12.37 -5.39
N ASP A 63 11.60 -12.67 -6.32
CA ASP A 63 12.17 -11.69 -7.26
C ASP A 63 11.43 -11.56 -8.59
N HIS A 64 10.58 -12.53 -8.94
CA HIS A 64 9.79 -12.51 -10.16
C HIS A 64 8.53 -13.39 -10.04
N GLY A 65 7.67 -13.31 -11.05
CA GLY A 65 6.52 -14.19 -11.19
C GLY A 65 5.64 -13.80 -12.36
N THR A 66 4.38 -14.24 -12.31
CA THR A 66 3.41 -13.98 -13.37
C THR A 66 2.16 -13.37 -12.79
N VAL A 67 1.73 -12.23 -13.34
CA VAL A 67 0.46 -11.58 -13.01
C VAL A 67 -0.58 -12.02 -14.04
N THR A 68 -1.74 -12.46 -13.56
CA THR A 68 -2.85 -12.87 -14.41
C THR A 68 -4.10 -12.09 -14.05
N CYS A 69 -4.87 -11.73 -15.08
CA CYS A 69 -6.22 -11.22 -14.92
C CYS A 69 -7.22 -12.13 -15.65
N LYS A 70 -8.34 -12.45 -15.02
CA LYS A 70 -9.47 -13.16 -15.63
C LYS A 70 -10.77 -12.59 -15.10
N ASP A 71 -11.79 -12.43 -15.94
CA ASP A 71 -13.10 -12.01 -15.43
C ASP A 71 -13.85 -13.21 -14.82
N ASN A 72 -14.61 -12.94 -13.75
CA ASN A 72 -15.60 -13.89 -13.24
C ASN A 72 -16.89 -13.85 -14.09
N SER A 73 -17.90 -14.66 -13.74
CA SER A 73 -19.20 -14.67 -14.43
C SER A 73 -19.94 -13.33 -14.37
N ASP A 74 -19.60 -12.49 -13.41
CA ASP A 74 -20.25 -11.22 -13.10
C ASP A 74 -19.47 -10.04 -13.76
N GLY A 75 -18.36 -10.33 -14.44
CA GLY A 75 -17.48 -9.34 -15.07
C GLY A 75 -16.46 -8.69 -14.14
N ASP A 76 -16.33 -9.14 -12.89
CA ASP A 76 -15.30 -8.63 -11.99
C ASP A 76 -13.93 -9.24 -12.32
N PRO A 77 -12.87 -8.43 -12.41
CA PRO A 77 -11.53 -8.93 -12.66
C PRO A 77 -10.98 -9.68 -11.45
N ILE A 78 -10.66 -10.96 -11.63
CA ILE A 78 -9.92 -11.82 -10.73
C ILE A 78 -8.44 -11.61 -11.00
N LEU A 79 -7.75 -10.95 -10.07
CA LEU A 79 -6.33 -10.65 -10.18
C LEU A 79 -5.53 -11.60 -9.30
N TYR A 80 -4.52 -12.27 -9.85
CA TYR A 80 -3.65 -13.11 -9.05
C TYR A 80 -2.21 -13.13 -9.56
N PHE A 81 -1.29 -13.38 -8.64
CA PHE A 81 0.14 -13.52 -8.89
C PHE A 81 0.54 -14.97 -8.68
N THR A 82 1.18 -15.58 -9.68
CA THR A 82 1.81 -16.90 -9.56
C THR A 82 3.29 -16.72 -9.27
N ALA A 83 3.72 -17.14 -8.09
CA ALA A 83 5.11 -17.12 -7.69
C ALA A 83 5.93 -18.19 -8.46
N PRO A 84 7.27 -18.13 -8.46
CA PRO A 84 8.12 -19.08 -9.21
C PRO A 84 7.95 -20.54 -8.77
N ASN A 85 7.49 -20.76 -7.52
CA ASN A 85 7.16 -22.08 -6.98
C ASN A 85 5.78 -22.61 -7.43
N GLY A 86 5.06 -21.88 -8.27
CA GLY A 86 3.74 -22.23 -8.79
C GLY A 86 2.57 -21.91 -7.88
N ILE A 87 2.81 -21.36 -6.67
CA ILE A 87 1.71 -20.96 -5.78
C ILE A 87 1.04 -19.70 -6.30
N GLU A 88 -0.29 -19.73 -6.39
CA GLU A 88 -1.10 -18.57 -6.75
C GLU A 88 -1.54 -17.80 -5.51
N TYR A 89 -1.36 -16.49 -5.57
CA TYR A 89 -1.73 -15.53 -4.53
C TYR A 89 -2.73 -14.54 -5.09
N ALA A 90 -3.86 -14.37 -4.41
CA ALA A 90 -4.87 -13.38 -4.73
C ALA A 90 -4.29 -11.97 -4.60
N LEU A 91 -4.42 -11.17 -5.66
CA LEU A 91 -4.12 -9.74 -5.62
C LEU A 91 -5.34 -8.92 -5.20
N ASN A 92 -6.56 -9.46 -5.30
CA ASN A 92 -7.79 -8.80 -4.86
C ASN A 92 -8.81 -9.79 -4.26
N HIS A 93 -9.74 -9.27 -3.46
CA HIS A 93 -10.74 -10.05 -2.74
C HIS A 93 -12.08 -10.12 -3.50
N VAL A 94 -12.09 -10.87 -4.60
CA VAL A 94 -13.31 -11.18 -5.37
C VAL A 94 -13.65 -12.66 -5.26
N LYS A 95 -14.90 -13.04 -5.53
CA LYS A 95 -15.42 -14.42 -5.39
C LYS A 95 -14.55 -15.47 -6.11
N GLY A 96 -13.94 -15.12 -7.25
CA GLY A 96 -13.06 -16.01 -8.01
C GLY A 96 -11.66 -16.26 -7.41
N ASN A 97 -11.30 -15.56 -6.32
CA ASN A 97 -10.03 -15.68 -5.61
C ASN A 97 -10.14 -16.36 -4.25
N GLY A 98 -11.32 -16.75 -3.79
CA GLY A 98 -11.54 -17.22 -2.42
C GLY A 98 -10.76 -18.47 -1.98
N SER A 99 -10.22 -19.25 -2.92
CA SER A 99 -9.36 -20.42 -2.62
C SER A 99 -7.86 -20.13 -2.67
N ARG A 100 -7.44 -18.95 -3.15
CA ARG A 100 -6.03 -18.56 -3.23
C ARG A 100 -5.57 -17.95 -1.91
N ARG A 101 -4.26 -18.08 -1.65
CA ARG A 101 -3.62 -17.39 -0.53
C ARG A 101 -3.61 -15.89 -0.78
N ASP A 102 -3.54 -15.08 0.26
CA ASP A 102 -3.37 -13.63 0.08
C ASP A 102 -1.94 -13.30 -0.35
N ILE A 103 -1.76 -12.37 -1.29
CA ILE A 103 -0.43 -11.87 -1.67
C ILE A 103 0.34 -11.30 -0.46
N ASP A 104 -0.37 -10.79 0.54
CA ASP A 104 0.22 -10.25 1.76
C ASP A 104 1.02 -11.32 2.56
N ASP A 105 0.74 -12.63 2.36
CA ASP A 105 1.54 -13.72 2.94
C ASP A 105 3.03 -13.64 2.51
N ILE A 106 3.27 -13.17 1.28
CA ILE A 106 4.60 -13.07 0.68
C ILE A 106 5.07 -11.63 0.47
N SER A 107 4.34 -10.65 1.01
CA SER A 107 4.74 -9.25 0.97
C SER A 107 5.45 -8.81 2.27
N ASN A 108 6.28 -7.78 2.18
CA ASN A 108 6.82 -7.03 3.32
C ASN A 108 6.37 -5.55 3.32
N GLY A 109 5.49 -5.17 2.40
CA GLY A 109 5.04 -3.79 2.20
C GLY A 109 3.78 -3.71 1.35
N SER A 110 3.46 -2.51 0.85
CA SER A 110 2.28 -2.32 0.02
C SER A 110 2.44 -3.02 -1.33
N VAL A 111 1.45 -3.83 -1.72
CA VAL A 111 1.34 -4.43 -3.06
C VAL A 111 0.52 -3.57 -4.03
N GLY A 112 0.17 -2.34 -3.63
CA GLY A 112 -0.65 -1.43 -4.43
C GLY A 112 -0.16 -1.25 -5.88
N PRO A 113 1.13 -0.95 -6.12
CA PRO A 113 1.66 -0.82 -7.48
C PRO A 113 1.51 -2.09 -8.32
N LEU A 114 1.73 -3.28 -7.73
CA LEU A 114 1.54 -4.56 -8.42
C LEU A 114 0.06 -4.82 -8.73
N ARG A 115 -0.84 -4.49 -7.80
CA ARG A 115 -2.29 -4.57 -8.00
C ARG A 115 -2.77 -3.62 -9.10
N SER A 116 -2.28 -2.39 -9.13
CA SER A 116 -2.57 -1.42 -10.20
C SER A 116 -2.07 -1.91 -11.56
N PHE A 117 -0.85 -2.45 -11.63
CA PHE A 117 -0.34 -3.07 -12.85
C PHE A 117 -1.23 -4.25 -13.30
N ALA A 118 -1.71 -5.08 -12.37
CA ALA A 118 -2.56 -6.22 -12.70
C ALA A 118 -3.88 -5.84 -13.38
N PHE A 119 -4.44 -4.65 -13.10
CA PHE A 119 -5.59 -4.16 -13.86
C PHE A 119 -5.24 -3.87 -15.32
N THR A 120 -4.04 -3.34 -15.60
CA THR A 120 -3.58 -3.12 -17.00
C THR A 120 -3.41 -4.42 -17.76
N VAL A 121 -3.15 -5.55 -17.06
CA VAL A 121 -3.10 -6.88 -17.68
C VAL A 121 -4.47 -7.31 -18.18
N CYS A 122 -5.57 -6.87 -17.54
CA CYS A 122 -6.93 -7.15 -18.01
C CYS A 122 -7.23 -6.51 -19.37
N ASP A 123 -6.59 -5.37 -19.67
CA ASP A 123 -6.83 -4.61 -20.90
C ASP A 123 -6.11 -5.22 -22.12
N VAL A 124 -5.17 -6.15 -21.89
CA VAL A 124 -4.44 -6.83 -22.96
C VAL A 124 -5.27 -8.00 -23.50
N LYS A 125 -5.57 -7.97 -24.79
CA LYS A 125 -6.34 -8.98 -25.53
C LYS A 125 -5.48 -10.07 -26.14
#